data_AF-A0A358MCD1-F1
#
_entry.id   AF-A0A358MCD1-F1
#
_cell.length_a   1.000
_cell.length_b   1.000
_cell.length_c   1.000
_cell.angle_alpha   90.00
_cell.angle_beta   90.00
_cell.angle_gamma   90.00
#
_symmetry.space_group_name_H-M   'P 1'
#
loop_
_entity.id
_entity.type
_entity.pdbx_description
1 polymer ?
#
loop_
_entity_poly.entity_id
_entity_poly.type
_entity_poly.pdbx_seq_one_letter_code
_entity_poly.pdbx_strand_id
1 'polypeptide(L)'
;FTSMLAVMALEDHGLKPGTGPVLVTGAAGGVGSVAVALLSALGHEVAAVTGRPDQADYLKSLGATQIVAREELNETVKRPLETESWAGCIDAVGGAMLARILGQMKYGASVASVGLAGGASLPATVIPFLLRGVNLLGIDSVMQPFENRLRAWERIAHDLPLAKLEAMIQPATLADLPGLGSAILQGGVKGRVVVDVNA
;
A
#
# COMPACT_ATOMS: atom_id res chain seq x y z
N PHE A 1 -7.71 -4.03 8.16
CA PHE A 1 -7.23 -2.91 8.97
C PHE A 1 -5.73 -2.64 8.83
N THR A 2 -4.92 -3.55 8.28
CA THR A 2 -3.48 -3.35 8.05
C THR A 2 -3.13 -2.07 7.27
N SER A 3 -3.91 -1.71 6.24
CA SER A 3 -3.73 -0.43 5.53
C SER A 3 -3.87 0.78 6.44
N MET A 4 -4.79 0.75 7.42
CA MET A 4 -4.95 1.83 8.38
C MET A 4 -3.77 1.89 9.37
N LEU A 5 -3.26 0.74 9.83
CA LEU A 5 -2.03 0.73 10.64
C LEU A 5 -0.85 1.36 9.89
N ALA A 6 -0.73 1.10 8.60
CA ALA A 6 0.30 1.71 7.76
C ALA A 6 0.10 3.23 7.65
N VAL A 7 -1.13 3.71 7.43
CA VAL A 7 -1.45 5.15 7.43
C VAL A 7 -1.08 5.78 8.78
N MET A 8 -1.55 5.21 9.89
CA MET A 8 -1.25 5.69 11.24
C MET A 8 0.25 5.74 11.51
N ALA A 9 1.00 4.71 11.11
CA ALA A 9 2.45 4.69 11.28
C ALA A 9 3.15 5.82 10.50
N LEU A 10 2.67 6.15 9.29
CA LEU A 10 3.19 7.27 8.51
C LEU A 10 2.82 8.63 9.15
N GLU A 11 1.59 8.79 9.64
CA GLU A 11 1.14 9.98 10.37
C GLU A 11 1.96 10.20 11.65
N ASP A 12 2.19 9.13 12.43
CA ASP A 12 3.02 9.15 13.64
C ASP A 12 4.47 9.60 13.33
N HIS A 13 4.93 9.39 12.10
CA HIS A 13 6.24 9.85 11.60
C HIS A 13 6.16 11.16 10.79
N GLY A 14 5.08 11.92 10.93
CA GLY A 14 4.96 13.28 10.43
C GLY A 14 4.45 13.42 9.00
N LEU A 15 3.92 12.36 8.38
CA LEU A 15 3.25 12.48 7.08
C LEU A 15 2.06 13.44 7.17
N LYS A 16 1.99 14.40 6.25
CA LYS A 16 0.90 15.39 6.15
C LYS A 16 0.50 15.63 4.69
N PRO A 17 -0.78 15.95 4.41
CA PRO A 17 -1.21 16.39 3.09
C PRO A 17 -0.39 17.60 2.58
N GLY A 18 -0.29 17.75 1.26
CA GLY A 18 0.42 18.87 0.63
C GLY A 18 1.96 18.79 0.65
N THR A 19 2.54 17.71 1.17
CA THR A 19 4.00 17.49 1.21
C THR A 19 4.54 16.70 0.01
N GLY A 20 3.66 16.34 -0.93
CA GLY A 20 3.94 15.56 -2.14
C GLY A 20 3.14 14.25 -2.19
N PRO A 21 3.28 13.48 -3.28
CA PRO A 21 2.53 12.25 -3.47
C PRO A 21 2.98 11.15 -2.51
N VAL A 22 2.00 10.38 -2.02
CA VAL A 22 2.19 9.15 -1.25
C VAL A 22 2.08 7.97 -2.20
N LEU A 23 3.11 7.13 -2.22
CA LEU A 23 3.16 5.95 -3.09
C LEU A 23 2.42 4.78 -2.45
N VAL A 24 1.65 4.03 -3.24
CA VAL A 24 1.02 2.78 -2.79
C VAL A 24 1.39 1.68 -3.76
N THR A 25 2.12 0.66 -3.31
CA THR A 25 2.50 -0.48 -4.14
C THR A 25 1.43 -1.57 -4.11
N GLY A 26 1.38 -2.40 -5.17
CA GLY A 26 0.35 -3.45 -5.27
C GLY A 26 -1.07 -2.88 -5.19
N ALA A 27 -1.27 -1.68 -5.74
CA ALA A 27 -2.41 -0.82 -5.41
C ALA A 27 -3.77 -1.44 -5.75
N ALA A 28 -3.84 -2.29 -6.77
CA ALA A 28 -5.09 -2.94 -7.18
C ALA A 28 -5.48 -4.14 -6.28
N GLY A 29 -4.60 -4.59 -5.37
CA GLY A 29 -4.87 -5.66 -4.42
C GLY A 29 -5.63 -5.20 -3.19
N GLY A 30 -5.84 -6.10 -2.22
CA GLY A 30 -6.66 -5.83 -1.04
C GLY A 30 -6.11 -4.76 -0.09
N VAL A 31 -4.81 -4.81 0.23
CA VAL A 31 -4.16 -3.78 1.06
C VAL A 31 -4.10 -2.45 0.31
N GLY A 32 -3.65 -2.50 -0.94
CA GLY A 32 -3.47 -1.33 -1.80
C GLY A 32 -4.76 -0.55 -2.04
N SER A 33 -5.87 -1.23 -2.34
CA SER A 33 -7.14 -0.57 -2.65
C SER A 33 -7.65 0.24 -1.46
N VAL A 34 -7.58 -0.34 -0.26
CA VAL A 34 -7.97 0.33 0.98
C VAL A 34 -7.00 1.47 1.31
N ALA A 35 -5.69 1.28 1.09
CA ALA A 35 -4.69 2.33 1.31
C ALA A 35 -4.91 3.55 0.40
N VAL A 36 -5.18 3.33 -0.89
CA VAL A 36 -5.49 4.40 -1.85
C VAL A 36 -6.72 5.19 -1.40
N ALA A 37 -7.80 4.50 -1.05
CA ALA A 37 -9.04 5.15 -0.62
C ALA A 37 -8.86 5.93 0.69
N LEU A 38 -8.15 5.38 1.67
CA LEU A 38 -7.86 6.06 2.93
C LEU A 38 -7.00 7.31 2.73
N LEU A 39 -5.87 7.18 2.04
CA LEU A 39 -4.96 8.31 1.82
C LEU A 39 -5.63 9.43 1.02
N SER A 40 -6.43 9.07 0.00
CA SER A 40 -7.19 10.05 -0.77
C SER A 40 -8.25 10.76 0.08
N ALA A 41 -9.02 10.03 0.90
CA ALA A 41 -10.02 10.61 1.80
C ALA A 41 -9.37 11.54 2.85
N LEU A 42 -8.15 11.25 3.28
CA LEU A 42 -7.33 12.08 4.17
C LEU A 42 -6.65 13.26 3.47
N GLY A 43 -6.89 13.47 2.17
CA GLY A 43 -6.41 14.62 1.41
C GLY A 43 -5.01 14.49 0.81
N HIS A 44 -4.44 13.28 0.78
CA HIS A 44 -3.17 13.05 0.12
C HIS A 44 -3.32 12.88 -1.39
N GLU A 45 -2.33 13.36 -2.15
CA GLU A 45 -2.11 12.92 -3.51
C GLU A 45 -1.56 11.49 -3.49
N VAL A 46 -2.15 10.57 -4.26
CA VAL A 46 -1.81 9.15 -4.21
C VAL A 46 -1.29 8.69 -5.57
N ALA A 47 -0.05 8.19 -5.58
CA ALA A 47 0.54 7.50 -6.71
C ALA A 47 0.38 5.98 -6.55
N ALA A 48 -0.48 5.37 -7.38
CA ALA A 48 -0.84 3.96 -7.28
C ALA A 48 -0.01 3.12 -8.25
N VAL A 49 0.81 2.21 -7.73
CA VAL A 49 1.62 1.29 -8.55
C VAL A 49 0.81 0.04 -8.88
N THR A 50 0.72 -0.30 -10.16
CA THR A 50 0.03 -1.52 -10.64
C THR A 50 0.78 -2.15 -11.80
N GLY A 51 0.81 -3.49 -11.83
CA GLY A 51 1.25 -4.28 -12.99
C GLY A 51 0.11 -4.59 -13.97
N ARG A 52 -1.08 -4.05 -13.73
CA ARG A 52 -2.31 -4.24 -14.52
C ARG A 52 -2.81 -2.88 -15.00
N PRO A 53 -2.40 -2.40 -16.18
CA PRO A 53 -2.75 -1.07 -16.69
C PRO A 53 -4.26 -0.87 -16.87
N ASP A 54 -4.99 -1.94 -17.15
CA ASP A 54 -6.46 -2.00 -17.23
C ASP A 54 -7.15 -1.66 -15.90
N GLN A 55 -6.41 -1.63 -14.78
CA GLN A 55 -6.92 -1.25 -13.46
C GLN A 55 -6.75 0.24 -13.14
N ALA A 56 -6.25 1.05 -14.08
CA ALA A 56 -6.03 2.48 -13.88
C ALA A 56 -7.33 3.21 -13.49
N ASP A 57 -8.44 2.97 -14.19
CA ASP A 57 -9.71 3.64 -13.91
C ASP A 57 -10.32 3.21 -12.58
N TYR A 58 -10.14 1.94 -12.20
CA TYR A 58 -10.49 1.46 -10.86
C TYR A 58 -9.68 2.19 -9.78
N LEU A 59 -8.37 2.33 -9.94
CA LEU A 59 -7.53 3.02 -8.96
C LEU A 59 -7.86 4.50 -8.86
N LYS A 60 -8.13 5.17 -9.99
CA LYS A 60 -8.61 6.56 -10.01
C LYS A 60 -9.97 6.69 -9.35
N SER A 61 -10.89 5.75 -9.58
CA SER A 61 -12.19 5.75 -8.91
C SER A 61 -12.08 5.54 -7.40
N LEU A 62 -10.98 4.96 -6.91
CA LEU A 62 -10.66 4.91 -5.47
C LEU A 62 -10.01 6.19 -4.92
N GLY A 63 -9.45 7.04 -5.79
CA GLY A 63 -8.84 8.31 -5.40
C GLY A 63 -7.35 8.46 -5.77
N ALA A 64 -6.78 7.54 -6.54
CA ALA A 64 -5.43 7.71 -7.07
C ALA A 64 -5.36 8.92 -8.02
N THR A 65 -4.40 9.81 -7.79
CA THR A 65 -4.14 10.99 -8.64
C THR A 65 -3.11 10.69 -9.73
N GLN A 66 -2.25 9.69 -9.50
CA GLN A 66 -1.27 9.21 -10.46
C GLN A 66 -1.29 7.68 -10.51
N ILE A 67 -1.10 7.12 -11.71
CA ILE A 67 -0.85 5.70 -11.92
C ILE A 67 0.61 5.52 -12.30
N VAL A 68 1.30 4.59 -11.66
CA VAL A 68 2.71 4.25 -11.92
C VAL A 68 2.77 2.80 -12.40
N ALA A 69 3.42 2.55 -13.53
CA ALA A 69 3.58 1.17 -13.99
C ALA A 69 4.57 0.42 -13.09
N ARG A 70 4.26 -0.84 -12.75
CA ARG A 70 5.14 -1.68 -11.94
C ARG A 70 6.56 -1.76 -12.51
N GLU A 71 6.66 -1.84 -13.83
CA GLU A 71 7.90 -2.00 -14.60
C GLU A 71 8.82 -0.78 -14.46
N GLU A 72 8.28 0.38 -14.06
CA GLU A 72 9.08 1.57 -13.78
C GLU A 72 9.84 1.45 -12.46
N LEU A 73 9.47 0.54 -11.55
CA LEU A 73 9.98 0.47 -10.17
C LEU A 73 10.45 -0.92 -9.71
N ASN A 74 10.11 -2.00 -10.42
CA ASN A 74 10.29 -3.38 -9.94
C ASN A 74 11.73 -3.93 -9.98
N GLU A 75 12.68 -3.19 -10.53
CA GLU A 75 14.10 -3.56 -10.60
C GLU A 75 14.97 -2.57 -9.83
N THR A 76 16.02 -3.04 -9.17
CA THR A 76 17.02 -2.18 -8.51
C THR A 76 17.90 -1.47 -9.53
N VAL A 77 18.39 -0.27 -9.18
CA VAL A 77 19.37 0.47 -9.99
C VAL A 77 20.71 0.58 -9.25
N LYS A 78 21.80 0.83 -9.99
CA LYS A 78 23.15 0.98 -9.40
C LYS A 78 23.26 2.20 -8.48
N ARG A 79 22.48 3.26 -8.74
CA ARG A 79 22.54 4.50 -7.96
C ARG A 79 21.81 4.29 -6.62
N PRO A 80 22.45 4.58 -5.49
CA PRO A 80 21.81 4.40 -4.18
C PRO A 80 20.77 5.49 -3.86
N LEU A 81 20.85 6.65 -4.55
CA LEU A 81 19.87 7.73 -4.47
C LEU A 81 19.45 8.17 -5.88
N GLU A 82 18.15 8.20 -6.06
CA GLU A 82 17.45 8.78 -7.21
C GLU A 82 16.84 10.14 -6.79
N THR A 83 16.06 10.75 -7.68
CA THR A 83 15.30 11.98 -7.36
C THR A 83 14.31 11.73 -6.23
N GLU A 84 14.16 12.71 -5.35
CA GLU A 84 13.18 12.69 -4.26
C GLU A 84 11.76 12.90 -4.79
N SER A 85 10.94 11.87 -4.74
CA SER A 85 9.59 11.84 -5.33
C SER A 85 8.50 11.67 -4.27
N TRP A 86 8.70 10.79 -3.29
CA TRP A 86 7.61 10.28 -2.45
C TRP A 86 7.65 10.86 -1.02
N ALA A 87 6.54 11.44 -0.57
CA ALA A 87 6.38 11.96 0.79
C ALA A 87 6.12 10.85 1.83
N GLY A 88 5.65 9.69 1.37
CA GLY A 88 5.43 8.48 2.15
C GLY A 88 5.17 7.30 1.20
N CYS A 89 5.24 6.09 1.72
CA CYS A 89 4.90 4.89 0.95
C CYS A 89 4.20 3.85 1.82
N ILE A 90 3.14 3.22 1.28
CA ILE A 90 2.58 1.98 1.81
C ILE A 90 2.94 0.86 0.85
N ASP A 91 3.83 -0.03 1.28
CA ASP A 91 4.38 -1.09 0.46
C ASP A 91 3.75 -2.46 0.76
N ALA A 92 2.98 -2.98 -0.20
CA ALA A 92 2.40 -4.32 -0.16
C ALA A 92 3.19 -5.36 -0.98
N VAL A 93 4.35 -4.98 -1.54
CA VAL A 93 5.09 -5.78 -2.52
C VAL A 93 6.43 -6.28 -1.96
N GLY A 94 7.22 -5.44 -1.31
CA GLY A 94 8.56 -5.82 -0.85
C GLY A 94 9.58 -5.95 -1.99
N GLY A 95 10.58 -6.82 -1.81
CA GLY A 95 11.51 -7.18 -2.86
C GLY A 95 12.40 -6.04 -3.38
N ALA A 96 12.81 -6.19 -4.65
CA ALA A 96 13.58 -5.18 -5.38
C ALA A 96 12.83 -3.84 -5.56
N MET A 97 11.49 -3.89 -5.63
CA MET A 97 10.66 -2.68 -5.72
C MET A 97 10.82 -1.83 -4.46
N LEU A 98 10.68 -2.44 -3.27
CA LEU A 98 10.90 -1.74 -2.00
C LEU A 98 12.32 -1.18 -1.91
N ALA A 99 13.33 -1.97 -2.28
CA ALA A 99 14.72 -1.54 -2.27
C ALA A 99 14.95 -0.29 -3.14
N ARG A 100 14.32 -0.22 -4.31
CA ARG A 100 14.38 0.94 -5.20
C ARG A 100 13.63 2.15 -4.66
N ILE A 101 12.42 1.95 -4.14
CA ILE A 101 11.58 3.03 -3.58
C ILE A 101 12.31 3.77 -2.47
N LEU A 102 13.08 3.07 -1.61
CA LEU A 102 13.87 3.70 -0.55
C LEU A 102 14.81 4.80 -1.09
N GLY A 103 15.40 4.61 -2.28
CA GLY A 103 16.25 5.61 -2.94
C GLY A 103 15.52 6.82 -3.54
N GLN A 104 14.19 6.79 -3.58
CA GLN A 104 13.31 7.82 -4.16
C GLN A 104 12.49 8.57 -3.10
N MET A 105 12.57 8.15 -1.84
CA MET A 105 11.88 8.83 -0.73
C MET A 105 12.44 10.25 -0.54
N LYS A 106 11.55 11.20 -0.26
CA LYS A 106 11.92 12.55 0.18
C LYS A 106 12.66 12.51 1.51
N TYR A 107 13.44 13.54 1.79
CA TYR A 107 14.10 13.72 3.09
C TYR A 107 13.10 13.58 4.25
N GLY A 108 13.44 12.74 5.23
CA GLY A 108 12.63 12.45 6.42
C GLY A 108 11.37 11.61 6.18
N ALA A 109 11.10 11.20 4.94
CA ALA A 109 9.91 10.42 4.62
C ALA A 109 10.04 8.96 5.08
N SER A 110 8.89 8.29 5.21
CA SER A 110 8.81 6.93 5.75
C SER A 110 8.13 5.98 4.77
N VAL A 111 8.53 4.71 4.81
CA VAL A 111 7.87 3.60 4.11
C VAL A 111 7.28 2.65 5.15
N ALA A 112 5.97 2.41 5.07
CA ALA A 112 5.28 1.38 5.83
C ALA A 112 5.30 0.07 5.05
N SER A 113 6.11 -0.90 5.50
CA SER A 113 6.27 -2.21 4.87
C SER A 113 5.25 -3.20 5.41
N VAL A 114 4.38 -3.69 4.52
CA VAL A 114 3.19 -4.50 4.84
C VAL A 114 3.23 -5.87 4.18
N GLY A 115 3.73 -5.97 2.94
CA GLY A 115 3.60 -7.17 2.11
C GLY A 115 4.89 -7.62 1.45
N LEU A 116 4.85 -8.85 0.92
CA LEU A 116 5.99 -9.55 0.33
C LEU A 116 5.65 -10.22 -1.01
N ALA A 117 4.60 -9.75 -1.70
CA ALA A 117 4.13 -10.34 -2.96
C ALA A 117 5.20 -10.34 -4.08
N GLY A 118 6.16 -9.42 -4.02
CA GLY A 118 7.32 -9.34 -4.91
C GLY A 118 8.59 -10.02 -4.38
N GLY A 119 8.51 -10.69 -3.22
CA GLY A 119 9.61 -11.42 -2.60
C GLY A 119 10.03 -10.88 -1.22
N ALA A 120 10.55 -11.77 -0.38
CA ALA A 120 10.96 -11.46 1.00
C ALA A 120 12.36 -10.84 1.12
N SER A 121 13.20 -10.96 0.10
CA SER A 121 14.55 -10.39 0.10
C SER A 121 14.50 -8.88 -0.06
N LEU A 122 15.33 -8.15 0.70
CA LEU A 122 15.46 -6.69 0.59
C LEU A 122 16.88 -6.32 0.09
N PRO A 123 17.12 -6.23 -1.23
CA PRO A 123 18.42 -5.87 -1.79
C PRO A 123 18.68 -4.35 -1.75
N ALA A 124 18.58 -3.75 -0.57
CA ALA A 124 18.71 -2.30 -0.36
C ALA A 124 20.12 -1.88 0.08
N THR A 125 20.34 -0.57 0.17
CA THR A 125 21.56 0.02 0.76
C THR A 125 21.19 0.88 1.97
N VAL A 126 22.14 1.14 2.87
CA VAL A 126 21.93 2.01 4.04
C VAL A 126 21.89 3.51 3.69
N ILE A 127 22.22 3.88 2.45
CA ILE A 127 22.45 5.27 2.04
C ILE A 127 21.21 6.17 2.19
N PRO A 128 19.98 5.76 1.82
CA PRO A 128 18.78 6.59 2.02
C PRO A 128 18.51 6.90 3.50
N PHE A 129 18.80 5.96 4.39
CA PHE A 129 18.64 6.14 5.83
C PHE A 129 19.63 7.18 6.36
N LEU A 130 20.91 7.07 5.96
CA LEU A 130 21.97 7.94 6.46
C LEU A 130 21.92 9.36 5.88
N LEU A 131 21.64 9.49 4.59
CA LEU A 131 21.74 10.78 3.90
C LEU A 131 20.40 11.53 3.77
N ARG A 132 19.28 10.81 3.88
CA ARG A 132 17.94 11.40 3.80
C ARG A 132 17.08 11.14 5.03
N GLY A 133 17.56 10.42 6.05
CA GLY A 133 16.77 10.13 7.24
C GLY A 133 15.49 9.34 6.94
N VAL A 134 15.51 8.51 5.89
CA VAL A 134 14.36 7.70 5.49
C VAL A 134 14.11 6.62 6.54
N ASN A 135 12.84 6.36 6.86
CA ASN A 135 12.45 5.27 7.77
C ASN A 135 11.83 4.09 7.01
N LEU A 136 12.10 2.87 7.48
CA LEU A 136 11.41 1.66 7.06
C LEU A 136 10.67 1.08 8.27
N LEU A 137 9.35 1.16 8.25
CA LEU A 137 8.46 0.84 9.36
C LEU A 137 7.77 -0.49 9.09
N GLY A 138 8.06 -1.52 9.89
CA GLY A 138 7.42 -2.83 9.77
C GLY A 138 5.98 -2.79 10.33
N ILE A 139 5.01 -3.22 9.52
CA ILE A 139 3.60 -3.27 9.91
C ILE A 139 3.16 -4.72 10.12
N ASP A 140 3.19 -5.17 11.37
CA ASP A 140 2.52 -6.41 11.76
C ASP A 140 1.07 -6.12 12.16
N SER A 141 0.13 -6.94 11.65
CA SER A 141 -1.28 -6.89 12.05
C SER A 141 -1.69 -8.06 12.94
N VAL A 142 -0.86 -9.11 13.00
CA VAL A 142 -1.20 -10.37 13.67
C VAL A 142 -1.16 -10.22 15.18
N MET A 143 -0.13 -9.57 15.73
CA MET A 143 0.08 -9.45 17.18
C MET A 143 -0.28 -8.09 17.74
N GLN A 144 -1.02 -7.27 16.99
CA GLN A 144 -1.43 -5.94 17.46
C GLN A 144 -2.18 -6.01 18.80
N PRO A 145 -1.82 -5.16 19.79
CA PRO A 145 -2.54 -5.05 21.06
C PRO A 145 -4.01 -4.66 20.83
N PHE A 146 -4.89 -5.07 21.74
CA PHE A 146 -6.33 -4.81 21.67
C PHE A 146 -6.64 -3.32 21.46
N GLU A 147 -6.05 -2.44 22.26
CA GLU A 147 -6.29 -0.99 22.20
C GLU A 147 -5.92 -0.41 20.83
N ASN A 148 -4.82 -0.87 20.24
CA ASN A 148 -4.40 -0.39 18.92
C ASN A 148 -5.28 -0.94 17.79
N ARG A 149 -5.82 -2.16 17.95
CA ARG A 149 -6.83 -2.68 17.02
C ARG A 149 -8.08 -1.83 17.05
N LEU A 150 -8.59 -1.52 18.25
CA LEU A 150 -9.79 -0.71 18.42
C LEU A 150 -9.62 0.65 17.77
N ARG A 151 -8.51 1.35 18.09
CA ARG A 151 -8.14 2.63 17.49
C ARG A 151 -8.10 2.57 15.96
N ALA A 152 -7.48 1.53 15.39
CA ALA A 152 -7.42 1.38 13.93
C ALA A 152 -8.80 1.11 13.31
N TRP A 153 -9.68 0.36 13.98
CA TRP A 153 -11.04 0.12 13.50
C TRP A 153 -11.93 1.35 13.60
N GLU A 154 -11.81 2.14 14.67
CA GLU A 154 -12.49 3.43 14.81
C GLU A 154 -12.07 4.39 13.69
N ARG A 155 -10.76 4.50 13.45
CA ARG A 155 -10.23 5.26 12.31
C ARG A 155 -10.77 4.76 10.98
N ILE A 156 -10.86 3.45 10.76
CA ILE A 156 -11.44 2.91 9.50
C ILE A 156 -12.90 3.32 9.35
N ALA A 157 -13.70 3.19 10.39
CA ALA A 157 -15.12 3.53 10.35
C ALA A 157 -15.34 5.03 10.06
N HIS A 158 -14.42 5.88 10.52
CA HIS A 158 -14.47 7.33 10.29
C HIS A 158 -13.90 7.73 8.92
N ASP A 159 -12.72 7.22 8.54
CA ASP A 159 -11.94 7.73 7.42
C ASP A 159 -12.16 7.01 6.10
N LEU A 160 -12.63 5.75 6.10
CA LEU A 160 -12.83 4.98 4.88
C LEU A 160 -14.25 5.22 4.33
N PRO A 161 -14.42 5.88 3.17
CA PRO A 161 -15.75 6.11 2.63
C PRO A 161 -16.39 4.77 2.23
N LEU A 162 -17.58 4.48 2.78
CA LEU A 162 -18.26 3.20 2.52
C LEU A 162 -18.52 2.95 1.04
N ALA A 163 -18.86 3.99 0.25
CA ALA A 163 -19.03 3.87 -1.18
C ALA A 163 -17.75 3.42 -1.92
N LYS A 164 -16.57 3.82 -1.42
CA LYS A 164 -15.28 3.39 -1.97
C LYS A 164 -14.99 1.94 -1.57
N LEU A 165 -15.29 1.56 -0.32
CA LEU A 165 -15.16 0.18 0.13
C LEU A 165 -16.05 -0.76 -0.68
N GLU A 166 -17.31 -0.39 -0.90
CA GLU A 166 -18.27 -1.16 -1.70
C GLU A 166 -17.75 -1.42 -3.12
N ALA A 167 -17.14 -0.41 -3.75
CA ALA A 167 -16.54 -0.54 -5.08
C ALA A 167 -15.34 -1.52 -5.14
N MET A 168 -14.78 -1.93 -4.00
CA MET A 168 -13.72 -2.94 -3.93
C MET A 168 -14.26 -4.36 -3.76
N ILE A 169 -15.54 -4.53 -3.38
CA ILE A 169 -16.09 -5.82 -2.97
C ILE A 169 -16.23 -6.76 -4.16
N GLN A 170 -15.77 -7.99 -3.97
CA GLN A 170 -16.03 -9.13 -4.85
C GLN A 170 -16.77 -10.21 -4.03
N PRO A 171 -18.08 -10.41 -4.25
CA PRO A 171 -18.82 -11.45 -3.57
C PRO A 171 -18.25 -12.85 -3.91
N ALA A 172 -18.23 -13.74 -2.93
CA ALA A 172 -17.82 -15.13 -3.09
C ALA A 172 -18.50 -16.02 -2.06
N THR A 173 -18.39 -17.33 -2.24
CA THR A 173 -18.88 -18.37 -1.33
C THR A 173 -17.72 -19.25 -0.86
N LEU A 174 -18.00 -20.20 0.04
CA LEU A 174 -17.00 -21.19 0.46
C LEU A 174 -16.49 -22.07 -0.70
N ALA A 175 -17.33 -22.33 -1.71
CA ALA A 175 -16.97 -23.15 -2.85
C ALA A 175 -15.92 -22.49 -3.76
N ASP A 176 -15.85 -21.16 -3.77
CA ASP A 176 -14.93 -20.38 -4.61
C ASP A 176 -13.51 -20.31 -4.03
N LEU A 177 -13.34 -20.64 -2.75
CA LEU A 177 -12.09 -20.45 -2.00
C LEU A 177 -10.86 -21.13 -2.62
N PRO A 178 -10.91 -22.39 -3.13
CA PRO A 178 -9.74 -23.00 -3.74
C PRO A 178 -9.22 -22.21 -4.96
N GLY A 179 -10.14 -21.73 -5.80
CA GLY A 179 -9.81 -20.92 -6.98
C GLY A 179 -9.26 -19.55 -6.59
N LEU A 180 -9.94 -18.87 -5.66
CA LEU A 180 -9.54 -17.55 -5.17
C LEU A 180 -8.20 -17.59 -4.43
N GLY A 181 -7.91 -18.66 -3.69
CA GLY A 181 -6.63 -18.89 -3.03
C GLY A 181 -5.47 -19.01 -4.01
N SER A 182 -5.65 -19.74 -5.11
CA SER A 182 -4.65 -19.79 -6.18
C SER A 182 -4.49 -18.43 -6.88
N ALA A 183 -5.62 -17.78 -7.19
CA ALA A 183 -5.64 -16.49 -7.87
C ALA A 183 -4.94 -15.38 -7.07
N ILE A 184 -5.14 -15.30 -5.75
CA ILE A 184 -4.53 -14.25 -4.94
C ILE A 184 -3.00 -14.38 -4.84
N LEU A 185 -2.47 -15.61 -4.78
CA LEU A 185 -1.03 -15.86 -4.78
C LEU A 185 -0.35 -15.46 -6.09
N GLN A 186 -1.09 -15.50 -7.20
CA GLN A 186 -0.65 -15.07 -8.53
C GLN A 186 -0.92 -13.59 -8.81
N GLY A 187 -1.48 -12.84 -7.83
CA GLY A 187 -1.86 -11.44 -8.02
C GLY A 187 -3.11 -11.23 -8.90
N GLY A 188 -3.88 -12.29 -9.15
CA GLY A 188 -5.09 -12.31 -9.98
C GLY A 188 -6.32 -11.68 -9.32
N VAL A 189 -6.32 -11.47 -8.00
CA VAL A 189 -7.44 -10.84 -7.27
C VAL A 189 -7.33 -9.32 -7.32
N LYS A 190 -8.48 -8.65 -7.52
CA LYS A 190 -8.62 -7.19 -7.47
C LYS A 190 -9.49 -6.84 -6.26
N GLY A 191 -9.15 -5.77 -5.54
CA GLY A 191 -9.98 -5.30 -4.43
C GLY A 191 -10.06 -6.30 -3.28
N ARG A 192 -11.27 -6.54 -2.77
CA ARG A 192 -11.55 -7.29 -1.54
C ARG A 192 -12.64 -8.33 -1.77
N VAL A 193 -12.27 -9.60 -1.65
CA VAL A 193 -13.27 -10.68 -1.61
C VAL A 193 -14.04 -10.61 -0.29
N VAL A 194 -15.36 -10.71 -0.37
CA VAL A 194 -16.26 -10.90 0.78
C VAL A 194 -16.94 -12.25 0.60
N VAL A 195 -16.68 -13.16 1.53
CA VAL A 195 -17.20 -14.53 1.48
C VAL A 195 -18.46 -14.60 2.33
N ASP A 196 -19.60 -14.88 1.70
CA ASP A 196 -20.79 -15.28 2.43
C ASP A 196 -20.65 -16.76 2.80
N VAL A 197 -20.59 -17.02 4.10
CA VAL A 197 -20.40 -18.38 4.65
C VAL A 197 -21.72 -19.14 4.79
N ASN A 198 -22.85 -18.52 4.48
CA ASN A 198 -24.19 -19.08 4.60
C ASN A 198 -25.00 -19.03 3.28
N ALA A 199 -24.37 -18.67 2.16
CA ALA A 199 -24.99 -18.57 0.84
C ALA A 199 -25.48 -19.91 0.28
#